data_AF-A0A7V5HND3-F1
#
_entry.id   AF-A0A7V5HND3-F1
#
_cell.length_a   1.000
_cell.length_b   1.000
_cell.length_c   1.000
_cell.angle_alpha   90.00
_cell.angle_beta   90.00
_cell.angle_gamma   90.00
#
_symmetry.space_group_name_H-M   'P 1'
#
loop_
_entity.id
_entity.type
_entity.pdbx_description
1 polymer ?
#
loop_
_entity_poly.entity_id
_entity_poly.type
_entity_poly.pdbx_seq_one_letter_code
_entity_poly.pdbx_strand_id
1 'polypeptide(L)'
;MKLLVLLCIIGESQLIPVKFYFKAPDAKRVSLAGTFNGWSTTANPMKDDDNDGVWELMLYLKPGRYEYKFVVNDSKWYEDPKSEGYVPDGFGG
;
A
#
# COMPACT_ATOMS: atom_id res chain seq x y z
N MET A 1 8.33 -3.01 8.57
CA MET A 1 8.09 -1.72 7.90
C MET A 1 8.25 -1.98 6.42
N LYS A 2 7.18 -1.88 5.62
CA LYS A 2 7.15 -2.45 4.27
C LYS A 2 7.39 -1.37 3.23
N LEU A 3 8.17 -1.72 2.22
CA LEU A 3 8.72 -0.81 1.23
C LEU A 3 8.14 -1.09 -0.17
N LEU A 4 7.41 -0.16 -0.73
CA LEU A 4 7.04 -0.12 -2.13
C LEU A 4 8.12 0.63 -2.91
N VAL A 5 8.88 -0.08 -3.74
CA VAL A 5 9.85 0.53 -4.66
C VAL A 5 9.23 0.57 -6.06
N LEU A 6 8.78 1.74 -6.49
CA LEU A 6 8.53 1.98 -7.92
C LEU A 6 9.89 2.27 -8.56
N LEU A 7 10.38 1.33 -9.35
CA LEU A 7 11.58 1.53 -10.17
C LEU A 7 11.34 2.70 -11.13
N CYS A 8 12.25 3.66 -11.08
CA CYS A 8 12.34 4.76 -12.01
C CYS A 8 12.70 4.20 -13.39
N ILE A 9 11.69 4.00 -14.24
CA ILE A 9 11.95 3.85 -15.68
C ILE A 9 12.20 5.26 -16.21
N ILE A 10 13.40 5.40 -16.76
CA ILE A 10 14.05 6.63 -17.22
C ILE A 10 13.08 7.52 -18.01
N GLY A 11 12.73 8.69 -17.46
CA GLY A 11 12.29 9.84 -18.29
C GLY A 11 10.90 10.42 -18.10
N GLU A 12 9.94 9.76 -17.43
CA GLU A 12 8.56 10.27 -17.41
C GLU A 12 8.02 10.53 -16.01
N SER A 13 7.64 11.79 -15.76
CA SER A 13 6.96 12.30 -14.56
C SER A 13 5.51 11.80 -14.45
N GLN A 14 5.24 10.56 -14.85
CA GLN A 14 3.91 10.00 -14.91
C GLN A 14 3.59 9.22 -13.63
N LEU A 15 2.38 9.43 -13.09
CA LEU A 15 1.92 8.68 -11.94
C LEU A 15 1.64 7.24 -12.38
N ILE A 16 2.24 6.28 -11.69
CA ILE A 16 2.02 4.87 -11.92
C ILE A 16 0.83 4.44 -11.07
N PRO A 17 -0.24 3.85 -11.67
CA PRO A 17 -1.33 3.28 -10.90
C PRO A 17 -0.85 2.02 -10.18
N VAL A 18 -0.89 2.04 -8.86
CA VAL A 18 -0.58 0.91 -7.98
C VAL A 18 -1.87 0.47 -7.32
N LYS A 19 -2.26 -0.78 -7.57
CA LYS A 19 -3.37 -1.42 -6.87
C LYS A 19 -2.84 -2.12 -5.62
N PHE A 20 -3.43 -1.81 -4.47
CA PHE A 20 -3.24 -2.48 -3.20
C PHE A 20 -4.45 -3.34 -2.91
N TYR A 21 -4.21 -4.55 -2.42
CA TYR A 21 -5.25 -5.48 -1.97
C TYR A 21 -4.91 -5.95 -0.56
N PHE A 22 -5.91 -6.04 0.31
CA PHE A 22 -5.75 -6.51 1.67
C PHE A 22 -6.96 -7.33 2.11
N LYS A 23 -6.72 -8.60 2.46
CA LYS A 23 -7.78 -9.49 2.92
C LYS A 23 -8.01 -9.29 4.41
N ALA A 24 -9.18 -8.76 4.76
CA ALA A 24 -9.63 -8.57 6.13
C ALA A 24 -11.16 -8.76 6.21
N PRO A 25 -11.64 -10.02 6.33
CA PRO A 25 -13.07 -10.33 6.34
C PRO A 25 -13.80 -9.74 7.55
N ASP A 26 -13.11 -9.56 8.69
CA ASP A 26 -13.68 -8.98 9.90
C ASP A 26 -13.44 -7.46 10.02
N ALA A 27 -12.90 -6.81 8.99
CA ALA A 27 -12.67 -5.36 9.01
C ALA A 27 -13.97 -4.61 8.70
N LYS A 28 -14.20 -3.50 9.42
CA LYS A 28 -15.28 -2.55 9.09
C LYS A 28 -14.78 -1.38 8.24
N ARG A 29 -13.49 -1.07 8.38
CA ARG A 29 -12.80 -0.04 7.62
C ARG A 29 -11.35 -0.45 7.48
N VAL A 30 -10.82 -0.32 6.26
CA VAL A 30 -9.40 -0.48 5.99
C VAL A 30 -8.91 0.80 5.32
N SER A 31 -7.79 1.33 5.77
CA SER A 31 -7.12 2.47 5.17
C SER A 31 -5.67 2.15 4.90
N LEU A 32 -5.10 2.77 3.87
CA LEU A 32 -3.68 2.68 3.56
C LEU A 32 -2.95 3.90 4.13
N ALA A 33 -1.98 3.65 5.02
CA ALA A 33 -1.14 4.67 5.62
C ALA A 33 0.32 4.45 5.20
N GLY A 34 0.98 5.50 4.73
CA GLY A 34 2.36 5.40 4.25
C GLY A 34 3.06 6.75 4.11
N THR A 35 4.31 6.74 3.67
CA THR A 35 5.10 7.97 3.54
C THR A 35 4.50 8.96 2.54
N PHE A 36 3.80 8.46 1.51
CA PHE A 36 3.12 9.29 0.51
C PHE A 36 1.92 10.09 1.07
N ASN A 37 1.35 9.69 2.21
CA ASN A 37 0.25 10.40 2.88
C ASN A 37 0.57 10.82 4.32
N GLY A 38 1.86 10.83 4.69
CA GLY A 38 2.31 11.18 6.05
C GLY A 38 1.80 10.24 7.14
N TRP A 39 1.63 8.95 6.84
CA TRP A 39 1.10 7.93 7.78
C TRP A 39 -0.33 8.20 8.26
N SER A 40 -1.12 8.95 7.48
CA SER A 40 -2.52 9.21 7.82
C SER A 40 -3.37 7.95 7.70
N THR A 41 -4.12 7.65 8.76
CA THR A 41 -5.04 6.50 8.85
C THR A 41 -6.40 6.75 8.20
N THR A 42 -6.66 7.98 7.75
CA THR A 42 -7.97 8.40 7.20
C THR A 42 -7.87 8.93 5.77
N ALA A 43 -6.68 9.28 5.29
CA ALA A 43 -6.52 9.92 3.98
C ALA A 43 -6.80 8.99 2.79
N ASN A 44 -6.58 7.68 2.93
CA ASN A 44 -6.77 6.72 1.84
C ASN A 44 -7.58 5.50 2.30
N PRO A 45 -8.91 5.62 2.45
CA PRO A 45 -9.77 4.48 2.74
C PRO A 45 -9.79 3.53 1.53
N MET A 46 -9.65 2.24 1.79
CA MET A 46 -9.82 1.17 0.82
C MET A 46 -11.31 0.87 0.64
N LYS A 47 -11.67 0.26 -0.50
CA LYS A 47 -13.03 -0.14 -0.83
C LYS A 47 -13.16 -1.65 -0.85
N ASP A 48 -14.33 -2.13 -0.44
CA ASP A 48 -14.74 -3.54 -0.48
C ASP A 48 -16.17 -3.51 -1.05
N ASP A 49 -16.26 -3.29 -2.36
CA ASP A 49 -17.53 -3.02 -3.05
C ASP A 49 -18.37 -4.30 -3.21
N ASP A 50 -17.74 -5.48 -3.18
CA ASP A 50 -18.38 -6.80 -3.27
C ASP A 50 -18.60 -7.46 -1.90
N ASN A 51 -18.07 -6.88 -0.81
CA ASN A 51 -18.20 -7.38 0.55
C ASN A 51 -17.64 -8.79 0.74
N ASP A 52 -16.63 -9.15 -0.07
CA ASP A 52 -15.96 -10.46 0.00
C ASP A 52 -14.87 -10.49 1.10
N GLY A 53 -14.63 -9.35 1.74
CA GLY A 53 -13.60 -9.15 2.76
C GLY A 53 -12.22 -8.87 2.17
N VAL A 54 -12.12 -8.57 0.88
CA VAL A 54 -10.92 -8.15 0.17
C VAL A 54 -11.03 -6.67 -0.13
N TRP A 55 -10.23 -5.90 0.59
CA TRP A 55 -10.20 -4.46 0.45
C TRP A 55 -9.23 -4.10 -0.67
N GLU A 56 -9.65 -3.23 -1.58
CA GLU A 56 -8.89 -2.76 -2.72
C GLU A 56 -8.72 -1.23 -2.70
N LEU A 57 -7.55 -0.76 -3.14
CA LEU A 57 -7.29 0.66 -3.32
C LEU A 57 -6.34 0.87 -4.49
N MET A 58 -6.71 1.77 -5.41
CA MET A 58 -5.83 2.21 -6.48
C MET A 58 -5.26 3.58 -6.12
N LEU A 59 -3.93 3.68 -6.02
CA LEU A 59 -3.23 4.96 -5.87
C LEU A 59 -2.33 5.24 -7.06
N TYR A 60 -2.26 6.51 -7.43
CA TYR A 60 -1.38 7.00 -8.46
C TYR A 60 -0.13 7.57 -7.78
N LEU A 61 0.97 6.82 -7.78
CA LEU A 61 2.21 7.19 -7.11
C LEU A 61 3.29 7.53 -8.15
N LYS A 62 4.11 8.54 -7.86
CA LYS A 62 5.28 8.83 -8.68
C LYS A 62 6.31 7.71 -8.51
N PRO A 63 7.21 7.48 -9.48
CA PRO A 63 8.33 6.58 -9.27
C PRO A 63 9.15 6.99 -8.04
N GLY A 64 9.43 6.03 -7.17
CA GLY A 64 10.01 6.31 -5.86
C GLY A 64 9.88 5.18 -4.86
N ARG A 65 10.55 5.34 -3.73
CA ARG A 65 10.53 4.41 -2.59
C ARG A 65 9.55 4.95 -1.55
N TYR A 66 8.49 4.20 -1.28
CA TYR A 66 7.45 4.54 -0.31
C TYR A 66 7.33 3.46 0.74
N GLU A 67 7.08 3.84 1.99
CA GLU A 67 6.70 2.86 3.01
C GLU A 67 5.19 2.90 3.20
N TYR A 68 4.58 1.74 3.49
CA TYR A 68 3.15 1.67 3.76
C TYR A 68 2.79 0.54 4.74
N LYS A 69 1.63 0.69 5.36
CA LYS A 69 0.93 -0.29 6.19
C LYS A 69 -0.58 -0.14 6.01
N PHE A 70 -1.30 -1.23 6.24
CA PHE A 70 -2.75 -1.22 6.29
C PHE A 70 -3.22 -0.91 7.71
N VAL A 71 -4.26 -0.10 7.82
CA VAL A 71 -4.86 0.30 9.09
C VAL A 71 -6.31 -0.17 9.09
N VAL A 72 -6.60 -1.16 9.92
CA VAL A 72 -7.93 -1.74 10.08
C VAL A 72 -8.59 -1.13 11.30
N ASN A 73 -9.83 -0.65 11.14
CA ASN A 73 -10.62 -0.02 12.20
C ASN A 73 -9.82 1.10 12.91
N ASP A 74 -8.98 1.81 12.17
CA ASP A 74 -8.17 2.98 12.58
C ASP A 74 -7.17 2.76 13.71
N SER A 75 -7.12 1.54 14.23
CA SER A 75 -6.40 1.21 15.46
C SER A 75 -5.41 0.06 15.23
N LYS A 76 -5.73 -0.86 14.32
CA LYS A 76 -4.92 -2.06 14.07
C LYS A 76 -4.07 -1.89 12.84
N TRP A 77 -2.76 -1.95 13.01
CA TRP A 77 -1.80 -1.84 11.93
C TRP A 77 -1.42 -3.24 11.45
N TYR A 78 -1.62 -3.50 10.17
CA TYR A 78 -1.26 -4.73 9.51
C TYR A 78 -0.22 -4.47 8.44
N GLU A 79 0.81 -5.32 8.46
CA GLU A 79 1.74 -5.41 7.34
C GLU A 79 1.10 -6.33 6.29
N ASP A 80 1.32 -6.00 5.03
CA ASP A 80 0.81 -6.82 3.93
C ASP A 80 1.46 -8.23 3.99
N PRO A 81 0.69 -9.32 4.12
CA PRO A 81 1.23 -10.68 4.12
C PRO A 81 1.58 -11.20 2.72
N LYS A 82 1.12 -10.56 1.63
CA LYS A 82 1.22 -11.09 0.26
C LYS A 82 2.25 -10.43 -0.66
N SER A 83 2.90 -9.31 -0.31
CA SER A 83 3.96 -8.81 -1.20
C SER A 83 5.16 -9.77 -1.21
N GLU A 84 5.28 -10.47 -2.33
CA GLU A 84 6.52 -11.00 -2.90
C GLU A 84 7.43 -9.87 -3.46
N GLY A 85 7.14 -8.60 -3.15
CA GLY A 85 7.98 -7.45 -3.46
C GLY A 85 9.11 -7.27 -2.44
N TYR A 86 9.87 -8.34 -2.17
CA TYR A 86 11.24 -8.18 -1.69
C TYR A 86 12.04 -7.72 -2.91
N VAL A 87 12.23 -6.42 -3.06
CA VAL A 87 13.34 -5.93 -3.89
C VAL A 87 14.57 -6.09 -3.01
N PRO A 88 15.52 -6.98 -3.33
CA PRO A 88 16.79 -7.01 -2.63
C PRO A 88 17.41 -5.61 -2.82
N ASP A 89 17.73 -4.91 -1.73
CA ASP A 89 18.37 -3.58 -1.74
C ASP A 89 19.79 -3.59 -2.38
N GLY A 90 20.16 -4.61 -3.17
CA GLY A 90 21.47 -4.70 -3.84
C GLY A 90 22.66 -4.82 -2.90
N PHE A 91 22.42 -5.03 -1.60
CA PHE A 91 23.43 -5.30 -0.58
C PHE A 91 23.14 -6.65 0.08
N GLY A 92 23.29 -7.73 -0.70
CA GLY A 92 23.47 -9.08 -0.16
C GLY A 92 24.96 -9.30 0.07
N GLY A 93 25.37 -9.38 1.33
CA GLY A 93 26.65 -9.98 1.72
C GLY A 93 26.53 -11.49 1.77
#